data_AF-A0A3D0NY48-F1
#
_entry.id   AF-A0A3D0NY48-F1
#
_cell.length_a   1.000
_cell.length_b   1.000
_cell.length_c   1.000
_cell.angle_alpha   90.00
_cell.angle_beta   90.00
_cell.angle_gamma   90.00
#
_symmetry.space_group_name_H-M   'P 1'
#
loop_
_entity.id
_entity.type
_entity.pdbx_description
1 polymer ?
#
loop_
_entity_poly.entity_id
_entity_poly.type
_entity_poly.pdbx_seq_one_letter_code
_entity_poly.pdbx_strand_id
1 'polypeptide(L)'
;IGWLMHRTAGGIAAGAFFVIPSVFLLLALYYIYAAYGSVMAVAGVPNGFKPVVVAIVVEALVKIGRRAIKNALNLAIAAAAFVSIYFLQIPFPLIVLGAAIAGLLFSSYFPDVAKTSAKNDSEDSSTELSLDEHTRPSRRRVATIAVVGIGLWLLPFALLVASTGYDGLFATDYRFFTVAAFVTFGGAYA
;
A
#
# COMPACT_ATOMS: atom_id res chain seq x y z
N ILE A 1 12.74 0.63 10.58
CA ILE A 1 13.64 0.88 11.74
C ILE A 1 13.71 -0.33 12.67
N GLY A 2 12.60 -0.86 13.20
CA GLY A 2 12.62 -2.02 14.10
C GLY A 2 13.41 -3.23 13.59
N TRP A 3 13.24 -3.63 12.32
CA TRP A 3 14.01 -4.72 11.72
C TRP A 3 15.50 -4.41 11.52
N LEU A 4 15.83 -3.14 11.23
CA LEU A 4 17.22 -2.70 11.08
C LEU A 4 17.98 -2.78 12.41
N MET A 5 17.32 -2.38 13.51
CA MET A 5 17.96 -2.37 14.84
C MET A 5 17.94 -3.73 15.56
N HIS A 6 16.90 -4.55 15.35
CA HIS A 6 16.70 -5.81 16.12
C HIS A 6 16.27 -7.02 15.26
N ARG A 7 16.59 -7.03 13.96
CA ARG A 7 16.32 -8.13 13.02
C ARG A 7 14.85 -8.58 13.04
N THR A 8 14.58 -9.89 13.05
CA THR A 8 13.23 -10.46 12.97
C THR A 8 12.36 -10.06 14.16
N ALA A 9 12.89 -10.08 15.39
CA ALA A 9 12.16 -9.71 16.59
C ALA A 9 11.69 -8.25 16.55
N GLY A 10 12.57 -7.32 16.12
CA GLY A 10 12.21 -5.92 15.95
C GLY A 10 11.21 -5.67 14.81
N GLY A 11 11.26 -6.49 13.75
CA GLY A 11 10.26 -6.47 12.68
C GLY A 11 8.89 -6.92 13.17
N ILE A 12 8.83 -8.03 13.91
CA ILE A 12 7.59 -8.57 14.49
C ILE A 12 7.00 -7.58 15.50
N ALA A 13 7.82 -7.04 16.41
CA ALA A 13 7.37 -6.06 17.39
C ALA A 13 6.83 -4.80 16.72
N ALA A 14 7.53 -4.26 15.72
CA ALA A 14 7.06 -3.08 14.98
C ALA A 14 5.73 -3.34 14.26
N GLY A 15 5.57 -4.52 13.64
CA GLY A 15 4.31 -4.91 12.99
C GLY A 15 3.17 -5.09 13.99
N ALA A 16 3.44 -5.78 15.11
CA ALA A 16 2.45 -6.02 16.16
C ALA A 16 1.96 -4.70 16.79
N PHE A 17 2.88 -3.79 17.14
CA PHE A 17 2.53 -2.47 17.69
C PHE A 17 1.89 -1.53 16.66
N PHE A 18 1.96 -1.84 15.37
CA PHE A 18 1.19 -1.11 14.34
C PHE A 18 -0.25 -1.63 14.25
N VAL A 19 -0.44 -2.95 14.25
CA VAL A 19 -1.74 -3.58 14.04
C VAL A 19 -2.59 -3.59 15.32
N ILE A 20 -2.01 -3.97 16.46
CA ILE A 20 -2.75 -4.17 17.71
C ILE A 20 -3.51 -2.90 18.15
N PRO A 21 -2.90 -1.69 18.19
CA PRO A 21 -3.63 -0.49 18.57
C PRO A 21 -4.79 -0.17 17.61
N SER A 22 -4.58 -0.41 16.32
CA SER A 22 -5.59 -0.21 15.29
C SER A 22 -6.81 -1.12 15.49
N VAL A 23 -6.57 -2.39 15.86
CA VAL A 23 -7.65 -3.34 16.18
C VAL A 23 -8.49 -2.84 17.37
N PHE A 24 -7.84 -2.39 18.45
CA PHE A 24 -8.57 -1.87 19.62
C PHE A 24 -9.38 -0.61 19.28
N LEU A 25 -8.81 0.30 18.48
CA LEU A 25 -9.51 1.50 18.04
C LEU A 25 -10.74 1.16 17.20
N LEU A 26 -10.60 0.26 16.23
CA LEU A 26 -11.71 -0.18 15.37
C LEU A 26 -12.79 -0.91 16.18
N LEU A 27 -12.39 -1.76 17.13
CA LEU A 27 -13.34 -2.48 17.98
C LEU A 27 -14.10 -1.53 18.91
N ALA A 28 -13.41 -0.54 19.49
CA ALA A 28 -14.05 0.50 20.29
C ALA A 28 -15.05 1.31 19.45
N LEU A 29 -14.66 1.72 18.25
CA LEU A 29 -15.52 2.49 17.36
C LEU A 29 -16.73 1.68 16.89
N TYR A 30 -16.52 0.40 16.54
CA TYR A 30 -17.58 -0.55 16.21
C TYR A 30 -18.57 -0.69 17.37
N TYR A 31 -18.07 -0.90 18.59
CA TYR A 31 -18.91 -1.02 19.78
C TYR A 31 -19.74 0.24 20.04
N ILE A 32 -19.10 1.42 19.99
CA ILE A 32 -19.80 2.71 20.17
C ILE A 32 -20.91 2.86 19.13
N TYR A 33 -20.64 2.55 17.87
CA TYR A 33 -21.63 2.67 16.81
C TYR A 33 -22.77 1.64 16.96
N ALA A 34 -22.46 0.39 17.31
CA ALA A 34 -23.46 -0.64 17.53
C ALA A 34 -24.37 -0.34 18.73
N ALA A 35 -23.82 0.22 19.81
CA ALA A 35 -24.56 0.51 21.04
C ALA A 35 -25.30 1.86 21.00
N TYR A 36 -24.70 2.89 20.39
CA TYR A 36 -25.19 4.28 20.45
C TYR A 36 -25.55 4.87 19.07
N GLY A 37 -25.61 4.05 18.02
CA GLY A 37 -25.90 4.50 16.65
C GLY A 37 -27.26 5.17 16.45
N SER A 38 -28.20 4.99 17.39
CA SER A 38 -29.49 5.69 17.41
C SER A 38 -29.42 7.14 17.92
N VAL A 39 -28.32 7.53 18.58
CA VAL A 39 -28.11 8.88 19.08
C VAL A 39 -27.67 9.77 17.91
N MET A 40 -28.39 10.87 17.68
CA MET A 40 -28.14 11.78 16.54
C MET A 40 -26.68 12.26 16.46
N ALA A 41 -26.05 12.51 17.61
CA ALA A 41 -24.63 12.88 17.68
C ALA A 41 -23.69 11.81 17.12
N VAL A 42 -23.94 10.52 17.39
CA VAL A 42 -23.13 9.39 16.91
C VAL A 42 -23.47 9.06 15.46
N ALA A 43 -24.74 9.11 15.09
CA ALA A 43 -25.20 8.89 13.71
C ALA A 43 -24.67 9.93 12.72
N GLY A 44 -24.40 11.16 13.18
CA GLY A 44 -23.84 12.23 12.37
C GLY A 44 -22.33 12.11 12.11
N VAL A 45 -21.59 11.37 12.94
CA VAL A 45 -20.12 11.26 12.86
C VAL A 45 -19.62 10.72 11.51
N PRO A 46 -20.18 9.64 10.93
CA PRO A 46 -19.77 9.15 9.61
C PRO A 46 -19.90 10.20 8.50
N ASN A 47 -20.90 11.08 8.58
CA ASN A 47 -21.05 12.17 7.61
C ASN A 47 -20.00 13.27 7.80
N GLY A 48 -19.56 13.51 9.04
CA GLY A 48 -18.43 14.40 9.34
C GLY A 48 -17.08 13.86 8.84
N PHE A 49 -16.90 12.52 8.83
CA PHE A 49 -15.66 11.91 8.34
C PHE A 49 -15.49 12.04 6.82
N LYS A 50 -16.56 11.96 6.02
CA LYS A 50 -16.48 12.04 4.54
C LYS A 50 -15.64 13.23 4.04
N PRO A 51 -15.93 14.50 4.40
CA PRO A 51 -15.14 15.64 3.95
C PRO A 51 -13.71 15.63 4.53
N VAL A 52 -13.51 15.14 5.74
CA VAL A 52 -12.17 15.03 6.36
C VAL A 52 -11.29 14.04 5.57
N VAL A 53 -11.83 12.89 5.21
CA VAL A 53 -11.12 11.89 4.39
C VAL A 53 -10.78 12.48 3.02
N VAL A 54 -11.72 13.16 2.37
CA VAL A 54 -11.46 13.83 1.08
C VAL A 54 -10.34 14.87 1.22
N ALA A 55 -10.36 15.70 2.26
CA ALA A 55 -9.32 16.70 2.48
C ALA A 55 -7.92 16.07 2.67
N ILE A 56 -7.82 15.00 3.47
CA ILE A 56 -6.55 14.27 3.69
C ILE A 56 -6.06 13.62 2.40
N VAL A 57 -6.96 13.01 1.61
CA VAL A 57 -6.61 12.39 0.32
C VAL A 57 -6.13 13.45 -0.68
N VAL A 58 -6.83 14.58 -0.79
CA VAL A 58 -6.42 15.69 -1.67
C VAL A 58 -5.04 16.23 -1.27
N GLU A 59 -4.78 16.45 0.01
CA GLU A 59 -3.47 16.88 0.50
C GLU A 59 -2.38 15.86 0.15
N ALA A 60 -2.65 14.56 0.34
CA ALA A 60 -1.73 13.50 -0.04
C ALA A 60 -1.46 13.50 -1.57
N LEU A 61 -2.50 13.65 -2.39
CA LEU A 61 -2.40 13.73 -3.85
C LEU A 61 -1.59 14.94 -4.30
N VAL A 62 -1.80 16.11 -3.72
CA VAL A 62 -1.03 17.32 -4.03
C VAL A 62 0.44 17.14 -3.67
N LYS A 63 0.71 16.59 -2.48
CA LYS A 63 2.08 16.31 -2.02
C LYS A 63 2.80 15.31 -2.93
N ILE A 64 2.14 14.21 -3.31
CA ILE A 64 2.70 13.20 -4.22
C ILE A 64 2.86 13.78 -5.63
N GLY A 65 1.86 14.48 -6.13
CA GLY A 65 1.86 15.09 -7.47
C GLY A 65 2.98 16.10 -7.66
N ARG A 66 3.24 16.96 -6.67
CA ARG A 66 4.38 17.90 -6.68
C ARG A 66 5.74 17.18 -6.76
N ARG A 67 5.85 16.01 -6.15
CA ARG A 67 7.09 15.20 -6.20
C ARG A 67 7.23 14.44 -7.52
N ALA A 68 6.12 13.96 -8.09
CA ALA A 68 6.13 13.12 -9.28
C ALA A 68 6.18 13.93 -10.61
N ILE A 69 5.48 15.07 -10.68
CA ILE A 69 5.35 15.86 -11.91
C ILE A 69 6.46 16.93 -11.95
N LYS A 70 7.61 16.56 -12.51
CA LYS A 70 8.78 17.46 -12.61
C LYS A 70 8.93 18.13 -13.99
N ASN A 71 8.25 17.62 -15.02
CA ASN A 71 8.34 18.11 -16.40
C ASN A 71 7.02 17.94 -17.15
N ALA A 72 6.93 18.54 -18.34
CA ALA A 72 5.73 18.50 -19.18
C ALA A 72 5.35 17.07 -19.62
N LEU A 73 6.33 16.16 -19.72
CA LEU A 73 6.08 14.77 -20.10
C LEU A 73 5.39 13.97 -18.99
N ASN A 74 5.86 14.10 -17.74
CA ASN A 74 5.21 13.47 -16.60
C ASN A 74 3.77 13.97 -16.46
N LEU A 75 3.54 15.26 -16.75
CA LEU A 75 2.19 15.83 -16.78
C LEU A 75 1.34 15.23 -17.90
N ALA A 76 1.90 15.05 -19.11
CA ALA A 76 1.20 14.42 -20.24
C ALA A 76 0.84 12.96 -19.95
N ILE A 77 1.75 12.18 -19.35
CA ILE A 77 1.50 10.80 -18.93
C ILE A 77 0.41 10.77 -17.86
N ALA A 78 0.47 11.66 -16.86
CA ALA A 78 -0.55 11.75 -15.82
C ALA A 78 -1.93 12.09 -16.39
N ALA A 79 -2.01 13.04 -17.33
CA ALA A 79 -3.25 13.39 -18.01
C ALA A 79 -3.79 12.22 -18.86
N ALA A 80 -2.92 11.53 -19.61
CA ALA A 80 -3.30 10.36 -20.40
C ALA A 80 -3.80 9.20 -19.52
N ALA A 81 -3.15 8.97 -18.38
CA ALA A 81 -3.57 7.99 -17.38
C ALA A 81 -4.94 8.34 -16.79
N PHE A 82 -5.16 9.62 -16.44
CA PHE A 82 -6.45 10.11 -15.95
C PHE A 82 -7.57 9.90 -16.97
N VAL A 83 -7.32 10.23 -18.24
CA VAL A 83 -8.30 9.99 -19.31
C VAL A 83 -8.59 8.50 -19.49
N SER A 84 -7.54 7.68 -19.45
CA SER A 84 -7.64 6.23 -19.60
C SER A 84 -8.48 5.58 -18.50
N ILE A 85 -8.28 5.98 -17.23
CA ILE A 85 -9.03 5.40 -16.11
C ILE A 85 -10.45 5.96 -16.02
N TYR A 86 -10.63 7.28 -16.20
CA TYR A 86 -11.91 7.93 -15.98
C TYR A 86 -12.88 7.71 -17.14
N PHE A 87 -12.43 7.91 -18.39
CA PHE A 87 -13.31 7.82 -19.56
C PHE A 87 -13.29 6.44 -20.20
N LEU A 88 -12.12 5.81 -20.32
CA LEU A 88 -11.99 4.50 -20.98
C LEU A 88 -12.17 3.32 -20.02
N GLN A 89 -12.26 3.57 -18.71
CA GLN A 89 -12.40 2.54 -17.66
C GLN A 89 -11.31 1.45 -17.76
N ILE A 90 -10.11 1.84 -18.23
CA ILE A 90 -8.98 0.93 -18.34
C ILE A 90 -8.53 0.57 -16.91
N PRO A 91 -8.34 -0.72 -16.59
CA PRO A 91 -7.97 -1.12 -15.24
C PRO A 91 -6.60 -0.54 -14.88
N PHE A 92 -6.52 0.01 -13.67
CA PHE A 92 -5.33 0.69 -13.15
C PHE A 92 -4.00 -0.07 -13.38
N PRO A 93 -3.91 -1.41 -13.19
CA PRO A 93 -2.66 -2.15 -13.44
C PRO A 93 -2.12 -2.01 -14.87
N LEU A 94 -2.99 -1.95 -15.88
CA LEU A 94 -2.57 -1.77 -17.27
C LEU A 94 -2.02 -0.36 -17.51
N ILE A 95 -2.59 0.63 -16.84
CA ILE A 95 -2.13 2.03 -16.92
C ILE A 95 -0.74 2.15 -16.33
N VAL A 96 -0.49 1.55 -15.16
CA VAL A 96 0.85 1.53 -14.54
C VAL A 96 1.87 0.84 -15.44
N LEU A 97 1.52 -0.31 -16.01
CA LEU A 97 2.41 -1.04 -16.91
C LEU A 97 2.72 -0.22 -18.17
N GLY A 98 1.71 0.41 -18.77
CA GLY A 98 1.88 1.29 -19.93
C GLY A 98 2.75 2.50 -19.62
N ALA A 99 2.54 3.15 -18.47
CA ALA A 99 3.35 4.28 -18.01
C ALA A 99 4.81 3.87 -17.75
N ALA A 100 5.04 2.68 -17.18
CA ALA A 100 6.38 2.14 -16.95
C ALA A 100 7.13 1.90 -18.27
N ILE A 101 6.47 1.26 -19.25
CA ILE A 101 7.05 1.02 -20.57
C ILE A 101 7.35 2.35 -21.28
N ALA A 102 6.40 3.29 -21.24
CA ALA A 102 6.57 4.62 -21.82
C ALA A 102 7.74 5.37 -21.17
N GLY A 103 7.88 5.29 -19.84
CA GLY A 103 8.99 5.88 -19.10
C GLY A 103 10.35 5.27 -19.45
N LEU A 104 10.43 3.94 -19.60
CA LEU A 104 11.67 3.24 -20.01
C LEU A 104 12.11 3.61 -21.42
N LEU A 105 11.17 3.61 -22.37
CA LEU A 105 11.43 4.06 -23.74
C LEU A 105 11.91 5.51 -23.73
N PHE A 106 11.20 6.41 -23.04
CA PHE A 106 11.53 7.83 -23.03
C PHE A 106 12.89 8.14 -22.37
N SER A 107 13.22 7.44 -21.27
CA SER A 107 14.54 7.55 -20.63
C SER A 107 15.69 7.12 -21.54
N SER A 108 15.42 6.26 -22.52
CA SER A 108 16.43 5.79 -23.47
C SER A 108 16.63 6.78 -24.63
N TYR A 109 15.59 7.55 -25.00
CA TYR A 109 15.64 8.53 -26.08
C TYR A 109 16.04 9.95 -25.64
N PHE A 110 15.75 10.36 -24.40
CA PHE A 110 16.05 11.71 -23.89
C PHE A 110 16.78 11.67 -22.52
N PRO A 111 18.06 11.26 -22.50
CA PRO A 111 18.81 11.05 -21.25
C PRO A 111 19.02 12.33 -20.42
N ASP A 112 19.04 13.51 -21.03
CA ASP A 112 19.27 14.76 -20.30
C ASP A 112 18.06 15.20 -19.46
N VAL A 113 16.83 14.90 -19.91
CA VAL A 113 15.60 15.17 -19.14
C VAL A 113 15.46 14.19 -17.97
N ALA A 114 15.92 12.95 -18.13
CA ALA A 114 15.92 11.93 -17.09
C ALA A 114 16.93 12.24 -15.95
N LYS A 115 18.11 12.79 -16.29
CA LYS A 115 19.15 13.15 -15.32
C LYS A 115 18.73 14.28 -14.37
N THR A 116 17.97 15.27 -14.83
CA THR A 116 17.45 16.36 -13.99
C THR A 116 16.46 15.86 -12.94
N SER A 117 15.65 14.84 -13.29
CA SER A 117 14.71 14.22 -12.34
C SER A 117 15.43 13.45 -11.23
N ALA A 118 16.51 12.73 -11.58
CA ALA A 118 17.30 11.93 -10.64
C ALA A 118 18.14 12.78 -9.68
N LYS A 119 18.72 13.90 -10.15
CA LYS A 119 19.55 14.80 -9.33
C LYS A 119 18.78 15.43 -8.16
N ASN A 120 17.50 15.79 -8.39
CA ASN A 120 16.65 16.36 -7.33
C ASN A 120 16.20 15.34 -6.27
N ASP A 121 16.14 14.03 -6.61
CA ASP A 121 15.79 13.00 -5.61
C ASP A 121 17.00 12.57 -4.77
N SER A 122 18.23 12.74 -5.27
CA SER A 122 19.46 12.42 -4.54
C SER A 122 19.84 13.43 -3.45
N GLU A 123 19.38 14.69 -3.52
CA GLU A 123 19.67 15.68 -2.48
C GLU A 123 18.90 15.41 -1.16
N ASP A 124 17.70 14.83 -1.25
CA ASP A 124 16.87 14.47 -0.09
C ASP A 124 17.27 13.11 0.56
N SER A 125 18.12 12.31 -0.09
CA SER A 125 18.43 10.92 0.34
C SER A 125 19.83 10.75 0.94
N SER A 126 20.45 11.82 1.44
CA SER A 126 21.82 11.79 2.01
C SER A 126 21.89 11.32 3.46
N THR A 127 20.87 10.65 3.99
CA THR A 127 21.02 9.85 5.21
C THR A 127 21.71 8.54 4.85
N GLU A 128 23.04 8.57 4.79
CA GLU A 128 23.90 7.37 4.72
C GLU A 128 23.68 6.53 5.98
N LEU A 129 22.63 5.69 5.96
CA LEU A 129 22.46 4.60 6.91
C LEU A 129 23.55 3.57 6.60
N SER A 130 24.54 3.48 7.47
CA SER A 130 25.57 2.44 7.45
C SER A 130 24.89 1.07 7.31
N LEU A 131 25.03 0.46 6.13
CA LEU A 131 24.40 -0.82 5.81
C LEU A 131 25.14 -1.94 6.56
N ASP A 132 24.65 -2.30 7.74
CA ASP A 132 25.15 -3.44 8.50
C ASP A 132 25.10 -4.74 7.67
N GLU A 133 25.98 -5.70 7.96
CA GLU A 133 26.17 -6.93 7.17
C GLU A 133 24.90 -7.80 7.06
N HIS A 134 23.97 -7.69 8.03
CA HIS A 134 22.66 -8.35 7.98
C HIS A 134 21.69 -7.78 6.94
N THR A 135 22.00 -6.62 6.36
CA THR A 135 21.21 -5.96 5.30
C THR A 135 21.55 -6.51 3.91
N ARG A 136 22.59 -7.35 3.79
CA ARG A 136 22.97 -7.97 2.51
C ARG A 136 21.97 -9.05 2.09
N PRO A 137 21.38 -8.97 0.89
CA PRO A 137 20.39 -9.92 0.41
C PRO A 137 21.06 -11.27 0.11
N SER A 138 20.67 -12.33 0.84
CA SER A 138 21.06 -13.71 0.55
C SER A 138 19.89 -14.44 -0.09
N ARG A 139 20.12 -15.06 -1.26
CA ARG A 139 19.09 -15.85 -1.98
C ARG A 139 18.44 -16.91 -1.08
N ARG A 140 19.24 -17.55 -0.21
CA ARG A 140 18.73 -18.54 0.77
C ARG A 140 17.80 -17.90 1.78
N ARG A 141 18.18 -16.75 2.34
CA ARG A 141 17.34 -16.02 3.31
C ARG A 141 16.03 -15.56 2.68
N VAL A 142 16.07 -15.05 1.45
CA VAL A 142 14.88 -14.68 0.69
C VAL A 142 13.97 -15.88 0.47
N ALA A 143 14.51 -17.02 0.03
CA ALA A 143 13.74 -18.25 -0.16
C ALA A 143 13.11 -18.75 1.16
N THR A 144 13.87 -18.74 2.27
CA THR A 144 13.35 -19.12 3.58
C THR A 144 12.22 -18.20 4.03
N ILE A 145 12.37 -16.88 3.91
CA ILE A 145 11.33 -15.92 4.27
C ILE A 145 10.09 -16.11 3.39
N ALA A 146 10.26 -16.35 2.09
CA ALA A 146 9.16 -16.60 1.17
C ALA A 146 8.39 -17.87 1.53
N VAL A 147 9.09 -18.98 1.80
CA VAL A 147 8.46 -20.25 2.20
C VAL A 147 7.73 -20.10 3.53
N VAL A 148 8.36 -19.47 4.53
CA VAL A 148 7.72 -19.23 5.83
C VAL A 148 6.49 -18.31 5.67
N GLY A 149 6.58 -17.24 4.87
CA GLY A 149 5.48 -16.32 4.61
C GLY A 149 4.30 -17.00 3.91
N ILE A 150 4.57 -17.78 2.85
CA ILE A 150 3.56 -18.56 2.15
C ILE A 150 2.95 -19.61 3.07
N GLY A 151 3.76 -20.27 3.91
CA GLY A 151 3.28 -21.23 4.89
C GLY A 151 2.35 -20.58 5.93
N LEU A 152 2.76 -19.46 6.51
CA LEU A 152 1.95 -18.69 7.46
C LEU A 152 0.64 -18.15 6.85
N TRP A 153 0.61 -17.96 5.53
CA TRP A 153 -0.58 -17.55 4.80
C TRP A 153 -1.49 -18.75 4.47
N LEU A 154 -0.99 -19.78 3.79
CA LEU A 154 -1.81 -20.91 3.33
C LEU A 154 -2.26 -21.86 4.44
N LEU A 155 -1.45 -22.04 5.49
CA LEU A 155 -1.76 -22.97 6.58
C LEU A 155 -3.07 -22.62 7.32
N PRO A 156 -3.29 -21.38 7.82
CA PRO A 156 -4.55 -21.04 8.46
C PRO A 156 -5.74 -21.13 7.50
N PHE A 157 -5.56 -20.78 6.22
CA PHE A 157 -6.60 -20.92 5.22
C PHE A 157 -6.99 -22.39 4.99
N ALA A 158 -6.00 -23.28 4.84
CA ALA A 158 -6.23 -24.70 4.66
C ALA A 158 -6.93 -25.33 5.89
N LEU A 159 -6.54 -24.94 7.11
CA LEU A 159 -7.21 -25.38 8.34
C LEU A 159 -8.67 -24.90 8.42
N LEU A 160 -8.95 -23.65 8.01
CA LEU A 160 -10.32 -23.12 7.96
C LEU A 160 -11.18 -23.85 6.93
N VAL A 161 -10.66 -24.11 5.74
CA VAL A 161 -11.39 -24.86 4.69
C VAL A 161 -11.63 -26.30 5.12
N ALA A 162 -10.65 -26.95 5.77
CA ALA A 162 -10.80 -28.31 6.27
C ALA A 162 -11.83 -28.43 7.40
N SER A 163 -11.96 -27.39 8.24
CA SER A 163 -12.86 -27.41 9.41
C SER A 163 -14.27 -26.89 9.13
N THR A 164 -14.41 -25.84 8.33
CA THR A 164 -15.68 -25.13 8.08
C THR A 164 -16.20 -25.26 6.65
N GLY A 165 -15.44 -25.94 5.78
CA GLY A 165 -15.73 -26.05 4.35
C GLY A 165 -15.27 -24.82 3.57
N TYR A 166 -15.21 -24.95 2.25
CA TYR A 166 -14.81 -23.86 1.37
C TYR A 166 -15.82 -22.70 1.42
N ASP A 167 -17.10 -22.96 1.58
CA ASP A 167 -18.15 -21.94 1.62
C ASP A 167 -18.47 -21.45 3.04
N GLY A 168 -17.66 -21.83 4.03
CA GLY A 168 -17.77 -21.31 5.38
C GLY A 168 -17.59 -19.79 5.44
N LEU A 169 -18.25 -19.14 6.40
CA LEU A 169 -18.16 -17.69 6.62
C LEU A 169 -16.69 -17.23 6.73
N PHE A 170 -15.91 -17.88 7.58
CA PHE A 170 -14.50 -17.53 7.81
C PHE A 170 -13.60 -17.77 6.59
N ALA A 171 -13.87 -18.82 5.81
CA ALA A 171 -13.14 -19.09 4.56
C ALA A 171 -13.48 -18.02 3.50
N THR A 172 -14.72 -17.55 3.46
CA THR A 172 -15.18 -16.48 2.58
C THR A 172 -14.54 -15.14 2.96
N ASP A 173 -14.54 -14.77 4.25
CA ASP A 173 -13.88 -13.56 4.74
C ASP A 173 -12.38 -13.61 4.44
N TYR A 174 -11.72 -14.74 4.67
CA TYR A 174 -10.30 -14.92 4.38
C TYR A 174 -9.98 -14.69 2.90
N ARG A 175 -10.79 -15.26 1.99
CA ARG A 175 -10.65 -15.05 0.54
C ARG A 175 -10.89 -13.60 0.17
N PHE A 176 -11.93 -12.98 0.73
CA PHE A 176 -12.24 -11.58 0.49
C PHE A 176 -11.06 -10.69 0.88
N PHE A 177 -10.54 -10.83 2.10
CA PHE A 177 -9.38 -10.05 2.56
C PHE A 177 -8.10 -10.36 1.80
N THR A 178 -7.93 -11.59 1.34
CA THR A 178 -6.81 -11.97 0.47
C THR A 178 -6.89 -11.24 -0.87
N VAL A 179 -8.03 -11.29 -1.55
CA VAL A 179 -8.22 -10.61 -2.84
C VAL A 179 -8.12 -9.10 -2.64
N ALA A 180 -8.78 -8.57 -1.61
CA ALA A 180 -8.66 -7.18 -1.23
C ALA A 180 -7.18 -6.81 -1.04
N ALA A 181 -6.41 -7.57 -0.27
CA ALA A 181 -4.98 -7.32 -0.10
C ALA A 181 -4.23 -7.26 -1.45
N PHE A 182 -4.41 -8.23 -2.36
CA PHE A 182 -3.71 -8.18 -3.65
C PHE A 182 -4.14 -6.97 -4.53
N VAL A 183 -5.41 -6.56 -4.44
CA VAL A 183 -5.95 -5.45 -5.21
C VAL A 183 -5.63 -4.09 -4.57
N THR A 184 -5.63 -4.00 -3.23
CA THR A 184 -5.47 -2.77 -2.44
C THR A 184 -4.04 -2.54 -1.96
N PHE A 185 -3.16 -3.54 -1.89
CA PHE A 185 -1.72 -3.30 -1.66
C PHE A 185 -1.00 -2.84 -2.93
N GLY A 186 -1.60 -3.02 -4.11
CA GLY A 186 -1.29 -2.17 -5.26
C GLY A 186 -1.77 -0.73 -5.07
N GLY A 187 -2.66 -0.47 -4.10
CA GLY A 187 -3.56 0.69 -4.04
C GLY A 187 -3.56 1.55 -2.78
N ALA A 188 -2.63 1.37 -1.84
CA ALA A 188 -2.27 2.48 -0.93
C ALA A 188 -1.60 3.63 -1.72
N TYR A 189 -1.18 3.36 -2.97
CA TYR A 189 -0.56 4.28 -3.91
C TYR A 189 -1.01 4.06 -5.37
N ALA A 190 -2.17 3.43 -5.60
CA ALA A 190 -2.81 3.35 -6.93
C ALA A 190 -3.83 4.45 -7.11
#